data_AF-A0A1F7NFY2-F1
#
_entry.id   AF-A0A1F7NFY2-F1
#
_cell.length_a   1.000
_cell.length_b   1.000
_cell.length_c   1.000
_cell.angle_alpha   90.00
_cell.angle_beta   90.00
_cell.angle_gamma   90.00
#
_symmetry.space_group_name_H-M   'P 1'
#
loop_
_entity.id
_entity.type
_entity.pdbx_description
1 polymer ?
#
loop_
_entity_poly.entity_id
_entity_poly.type
_entity_poly.pdbx_seq_one_letter_code
_entity_poly.pdbx_strand_id
1 'polypeptide(L)'
;MSRARPVASLVLLAALLGGCAGWPAFLRPGGEALARADRLADAGDYAAALAAYDAYLVTHADAGEAPRARTSRDVLRAVLGARAEVGRLRAELAGLQAALEAREAELGRARLDLGRHDAELARIRQELVRRQAELEQLKKIDERLTGQRRRR
;
A
#
# COMPACT_ATOMS: atom_id res chain seq x y z
N MET A 1 45.99 52.38 41.98
CA MET A 1 45.19 51.25 42.52
C MET A 1 44.25 50.77 41.43
N SER A 2 44.58 49.61 40.85
CA SER A 2 44.01 49.03 39.64
C SER A 2 42.60 48.46 39.87
N ARG A 3 41.59 48.91 39.12
CA ARG A 3 40.26 48.29 39.07
C ARG A 3 40.13 47.52 37.75
N ALA A 4 40.78 46.36 37.68
CA ALA A 4 40.65 45.44 36.55
C ALA A 4 39.65 44.32 36.90
N ARG A 5 38.45 44.45 36.30
CA ARG A 5 37.63 43.36 35.74
C ARG A 5 37.04 42.28 36.68
N PRO A 6 35.90 42.54 37.34
CA PRO A 6 35.07 41.48 37.96
C PRO A 6 34.51 40.47 36.94
N VAL A 7 34.51 40.82 35.65
CA VAL A 7 34.03 39.97 34.55
C VAL A 7 34.95 38.77 34.30
N ALA A 8 36.27 38.94 34.45
CA ALA A 8 37.22 37.85 34.23
C ALA A 8 37.08 36.75 35.29
N SER A 9 36.83 37.13 36.55
CA SER A 9 36.62 36.18 37.64
C SER A 9 35.29 35.43 37.52
N LEU A 10 34.24 36.07 37.01
CA LEU A 10 32.93 35.41 36.78
C LEU A 10 32.98 34.38 35.65
N VAL A 11 33.73 34.66 34.58
CA VAL A 11 33.96 33.71 33.48
C VAL A 11 34.77 32.50 33.96
N LEU A 12 35.80 32.73 34.78
CA LEU A 12 36.61 31.65 35.34
C LEU A 12 35.81 30.77 36.33
N LEU A 13 34.94 31.38 37.14
CA LEU A 13 34.11 30.66 38.11
C LEU A 13 33.01 29.83 37.43
N ALA A 14 32.43 30.34 36.33
CA ALA A 14 31.47 29.59 35.51
C ALA A 14 32.12 28.39 34.81
N ALA A 15 33.39 28.51 34.40
CA ALA A 15 34.14 27.41 33.79
C ALA A 15 34.55 26.32 34.79
N LEU A 16 34.67 26.64 36.08
CA LEU A 16 35.06 25.70 37.14
C LEU A 16 33.88 24.98 37.80
N LEU A 17 32.68 25.60 37.82
CA LEU A 17 31.45 25.01 38.39
C LEU A 17 30.58 24.32 37.33
N GLY A 18 30.71 24.70 36.06
CA GLY A 18 30.11 24.00 34.94
C GLY A 18 30.94 22.77 34.61
N GLY A 19 30.66 21.64 35.26
CA GLY A 19 31.10 20.35 34.75
C GLY A 19 30.82 20.24 33.25
N CYS A 20 31.62 19.47 32.51
CA CYS A 20 31.70 19.40 31.05
C CYS A 20 30.36 19.20 30.27
N ALA A 21 29.22 19.10 30.95
CA ALA A 21 27.87 19.08 30.40
C ALA A 21 27.40 20.43 29.82
N GLY A 22 27.96 21.58 30.26
CA GLY A 22 27.46 22.93 29.90
C GLY A 22 28.10 23.60 28.68
N TRP A 23 28.96 22.90 27.92
CA TRP A 23 29.70 23.53 26.83
C TRP A 23 28.78 23.87 25.63
N PRO A 24 28.80 25.11 25.10
CA PRO A 24 27.99 25.53 23.95
C PRO A 24 28.10 24.55 22.77
N ALA A 25 26.97 24.22 22.13
CA ALA A 25 26.90 23.24 21.04
C ALA A 25 27.87 23.51 19.87
N PHE A 26 28.23 24.77 19.62
CA PHE A 26 29.20 25.17 18.59
C PHE A 26 30.65 24.75 18.92
N LEU A 27 30.97 24.55 20.20
CA LEU A 27 32.30 24.13 20.66
C LEU A 27 32.41 22.61 20.84
N ARG A 28 31.30 21.86 20.63
CA ARG A 28 31.29 20.40 20.68
C ARG A 28 31.67 19.84 19.31
N PRO A 29 32.56 18.83 19.23
CA PRO A 29 32.91 18.20 17.97
C PRO A 29 31.65 17.73 17.23
N GLY A 30 31.42 18.24 16.02
CA GLY A 30 30.29 17.81 15.18
C GLY A 30 28.94 18.45 15.43
N GLY A 31 28.83 19.46 16.31
CA GLY A 31 27.55 20.08 16.65
C GLY A 31 26.77 20.61 15.45
N GLU A 32 27.47 21.20 14.47
CA GLU A 32 26.83 21.71 13.24
C GLU A 32 26.28 20.59 12.34
N ALA A 33 27.00 19.48 12.23
CA ALA A 33 26.57 18.32 11.44
C ALA A 33 25.33 17.65 12.05
N LEU A 34 25.31 17.50 13.37
CA LEU A 34 24.14 16.99 14.09
C LEU A 34 22.94 17.94 13.97
N ALA A 35 23.15 19.25 14.14
CA ALA A 35 22.10 20.24 13.98
C ALA A 35 21.53 20.28 12.56
N ARG A 36 22.36 19.98 11.54
CA ARG A 36 21.88 19.81 10.16
C ARG A 36 20.99 18.57 10.03
N ALA A 37 21.38 17.44 10.60
CA ALA A 37 20.58 16.21 10.59
C ALA A 37 19.22 16.44 11.27
N ASP A 38 19.21 17.10 12.44
CA ASP A 38 18.00 17.47 13.16
C ASP A 38 17.08 18.35 12.29
N ARG A 39 17.61 19.40 11.65
CA ARG A 39 16.82 20.25 10.74
C ARG A 39 16.20 19.50 9.56
N LEU A 40 16.91 18.53 8.99
CA LEU A 40 16.39 17.68 7.91
C LEU A 40 15.24 16.80 8.41
N ALA A 41 15.37 16.27 9.62
CA ALA A 41 14.30 15.49 10.25
C ALA A 41 13.06 16.35 10.53
N ASP A 42 13.25 17.56 11.06
CA ASP A 42 12.17 18.52 11.31
C ASP A 42 11.48 18.98 10.03
N ALA A 43 12.24 19.11 8.93
CA ALA A 43 11.69 19.40 7.60
C ALA A 43 10.94 18.22 6.96
N GLY A 44 10.96 17.03 7.59
CA GLY A 44 10.32 15.82 7.08
C GLY A 44 11.13 15.08 6.00
N ASP A 45 12.33 15.56 5.66
CA ASP A 45 13.25 14.88 4.74
C ASP A 45 14.03 13.80 5.49
N TYR A 46 13.32 12.73 5.84
CA TYR A 46 13.84 11.63 6.64
C TYR A 46 14.95 10.84 5.95
N ALA A 47 14.98 10.81 4.62
CA ALA A 47 16.03 10.14 3.87
C ALA A 47 17.35 10.92 3.96
N ALA A 48 17.30 12.24 3.73
CA ALA A 48 18.47 13.08 3.90
C ALA A 48 18.91 13.16 5.37
N ALA A 49 17.96 13.21 6.31
CA ALA A 49 18.24 13.21 7.74
C ALA A 49 18.94 11.91 8.18
N LEU A 50 18.47 10.75 7.72
CA LEU A 50 19.10 9.45 7.99
C LEU A 50 20.56 9.43 7.51
N ALA A 51 20.80 9.86 6.27
CA ALA A 51 22.15 9.95 5.71
C ALA A 51 23.04 10.93 6.50
N ALA A 52 22.48 12.05 6.97
CA ALA A 52 23.20 13.02 7.79
C ALA A 52 23.57 12.47 9.18
N TYR A 53 22.67 11.72 9.84
CA TYR A 53 23.01 11.04 11.09
C TYR A 53 24.06 9.94 10.89
N ASP A 54 23.98 9.17 9.81
CA ASP A 54 25.00 8.16 9.49
C ASP A 54 26.38 8.80 9.28
N ALA A 55 26.45 9.89 8.50
CA ALA A 55 27.69 10.63 8.28
C ALA A 55 28.26 11.23 9.58
N TYR A 56 27.40 11.78 10.44
CA TYR A 56 27.78 12.25 11.78
C TYR A 56 28.39 11.12 12.61
N LEU A 57 27.74 9.95 12.66
CA LEU A 57 28.18 8.81 13.45
C LEU A 57 29.48 8.17 12.95
N VAL A 58 29.77 8.26 11.64
CA VAL A 58 31.06 7.83 11.08
C VAL A 58 32.22 8.67 11.63
N THR A 59 32.02 9.99 11.74
CA THR A 59 33.10 10.91 12.13
C THR A 59 33.16 11.12 13.64
N HIS A 60 32.03 10.95 14.35
CA HIS A 60 31.84 11.35 15.75
C HIS A 60 31.23 10.23 16.60
N ALA A 61 31.71 9.00 16.40
CA ALA A 61 31.20 7.81 17.07
C ALA A 61 31.30 7.86 18.61
N ASP A 62 32.33 8.56 19.13
CA ASP A 62 32.64 8.67 20.56
C ASP A 62 32.16 9.98 21.20
N ALA A 63 31.52 10.85 20.41
CA ALA A 63 30.95 12.08 20.95
C ALA A 63 29.82 11.77 21.94
N GLY A 64 29.66 12.60 22.98
CA GLY A 64 28.60 12.41 23.98
C GLY A 64 27.17 12.38 23.40
N GLU A 65 26.97 12.99 22.22
CA GLU A 65 25.69 12.98 21.51
C GLU A 65 25.48 11.75 20.60
N ALA A 66 26.50 10.91 20.42
CA ALA A 66 26.42 9.73 19.56
C ALA A 66 25.30 8.75 19.93
N PRO A 67 25.00 8.47 21.23
CA PRO A 67 23.86 7.64 21.60
C PRO A 67 22.52 8.21 21.11
N ARG A 68 22.31 9.53 21.24
CA ARG A 68 21.10 10.21 20.73
C ARG A 68 21.01 10.10 19.21
N ALA A 69 22.11 10.36 18.51
CA ALA A 69 22.15 10.29 17.06
C ALA A 69 21.84 8.86 16.54
N ARG A 70 22.31 7.81 17.23
CA ARG A 70 21.95 6.41 16.91
C ARG A 70 20.46 6.17 17.06
N THR A 71 19.87 6.60 18.17
CA THR A 71 18.42 6.48 18.40
C THR A 71 17.62 7.20 17.32
N SER A 72 17.95 8.46 17.01
CA SER A 72 17.28 9.22 15.94
C SER A 72 17.38 8.50 14.59
N ARG A 73 18.58 8.06 14.22
CA ARG A 73 18.82 7.30 12.99
C ARG A 73 17.97 6.02 12.94
N ASP A 74 17.94 5.25 14.02
CA ASP A 74 17.22 3.97 14.04
C ASP A 74 15.69 4.17 13.97
N VAL A 75 15.17 5.23 14.60
CA VAL A 75 13.77 5.67 14.42
C VAL A 75 13.50 6.05 12.98
N LEU A 76 14.35 6.85 12.33
CA LEU A 76 14.17 7.23 10.94
C LEU A 76 14.22 6.01 9.99
N ARG A 77 15.10 5.05 10.25
CA ARG A 77 15.15 3.79 9.51
C ARG A 77 13.84 3.02 9.65
N ALA A 78 13.28 2.93 10.85
CA ALA A 78 12.00 2.28 11.09
C ALA A 78 10.84 2.99 10.36
N VAL A 79 10.81 4.34 10.41
CA VAL A 79 9.79 5.14 9.72
C VAL A 79 9.85 4.97 8.20
N LEU A 80 11.05 5.02 7.62
CA LEU A 80 11.24 4.81 6.17
C LEU A 80 10.85 3.39 5.75
N GLY A 81 11.21 2.38 6.55
CA GLY A 81 10.78 1.00 6.33
C GLY A 81 9.26 0.85 6.37
N ALA A 82 8.60 1.44 7.36
CA ALA A 82 7.14 1.43 7.46
C ALA A 82 6.47 2.13 6.27
N ARG A 83 7.01 3.27 5.79
CA ARG A 83 6.51 3.95 4.59
C ARG A 83 6.63 3.09 3.34
N ALA A 84 7.74 2.38 3.17
CA ALA A 84 7.93 1.46 2.06
C ALA A 84 6.91 0.31 2.10
N GLU A 85 6.69 -0.27 3.28
CA GLU A 85 5.72 -1.36 3.45
C GLU A 85 4.28 -0.90 3.20
N VAL A 86 3.90 0.29 3.67
CA VAL A 86 2.60 0.90 3.32
C VAL A 86 2.47 1.09 1.80
N GLY A 87 3.54 1.50 1.12
CA GLY A 87 3.57 1.60 -0.34
C GLY A 87 3.33 0.25 -1.02
N ARG A 88 4.01 -0.80 -0.56
CA ARG A 88 3.85 -2.18 -1.04
C ARG A 88 2.42 -2.69 -0.87
N LEU A 89 1.87 -2.54 0.34
CA LEU A 89 0.51 -2.97 0.66
C LEU A 89 -0.55 -2.24 -0.16
N ARG A 90 -0.36 -0.94 -0.45
CA ARG A 90 -1.25 -0.19 -1.34
C ARG A 90 -1.22 -0.73 -2.77
N ALA A 91 -0.04 -1.07 -3.28
CA ALA A 91 0.09 -1.67 -4.61
C ALA A 91 -0.57 -3.07 -4.66
N GLU A 92 -0.41 -3.87 -3.61
CA GLU A 92 -1.04 -5.17 -3.48
C GLU A 92 -2.58 -5.06 -3.44
N LEU A 93 -3.11 -4.13 -2.64
CA LEU A 93 -4.55 -3.85 -2.60
C LEU A 93 -5.11 -3.41 -3.96
N ALA A 94 -4.41 -2.52 -4.67
CA ALA A 94 -4.82 -2.10 -6.01
C ALA A 94 -4.85 -3.28 -7.00
N GLY A 95 -3.86 -4.19 -6.91
CA GLY A 95 -3.83 -5.41 -7.71
C GLY A 95 -5.01 -6.35 -7.41
N LEU A 96 -5.34 -6.54 -6.13
CA LEU A 96 -6.49 -7.35 -5.71
C LEU A 96 -7.83 -6.75 -6.17
N GLN A 97 -7.97 -5.43 -6.13
CA GLN A 97 -9.15 -4.73 -6.64
C GLN A 97 -9.34 -4.96 -8.15
N ALA A 98 -8.27 -4.79 -8.94
CA ALA A 98 -8.32 -5.05 -10.37
C ALA A 98 -8.66 -6.52 -10.69
N ALA A 99 -8.11 -7.46 -9.91
CA ALA A 99 -8.44 -8.88 -10.06
C ALA A 99 -9.91 -9.17 -9.73
N LEU A 100 -10.47 -8.53 -8.69
CA LEU A 100 -11.88 -8.66 -8.34
C LEU A 100 -12.79 -8.14 -9.45
N GLU A 101 -12.52 -6.94 -9.98
CA GLU A 101 -13.27 -6.36 -11.10
C GLU A 101 -13.25 -7.26 -12.34
N ALA A 102 -12.10 -7.86 -12.66
CA ALA A 102 -11.99 -8.82 -13.76
C ALA A 102 -12.87 -10.06 -13.54
N ARG A 103 -12.90 -10.60 -12.31
CA ARG A 103 -13.76 -11.74 -11.95
C ARG A 103 -15.24 -11.39 -11.99
N GLU A 104 -15.62 -10.20 -11.54
CA GLU A 104 -16.99 -9.72 -11.65
C GLU A 104 -17.44 -9.60 -13.11
N ALA A 105 -16.57 -9.10 -13.99
CA ALA A 105 -16.84 -9.04 -15.43
C ALA A 105 -16.99 -10.44 -16.05
N GLU A 106 -16.15 -11.40 -15.67
CA GLU A 106 -16.28 -12.80 -16.09
C GLU A 106 -17.60 -13.42 -15.64
N LEU A 107 -17.98 -13.22 -14.37
CA LEU A 107 -19.27 -13.68 -13.84
C LEU A 107 -20.44 -13.03 -14.57
N GLY A 108 -20.34 -11.75 -14.93
CA GLY A 108 -21.33 -11.06 -15.75
C GLY A 108 -21.51 -11.71 -17.12
N ARG A 109 -20.42 -12.05 -17.80
CA ARG A 109 -20.46 -12.76 -19.10
C ARG A 109 -21.08 -14.15 -18.96
N ALA A 110 -20.66 -14.92 -17.96
CA ALA A 110 -21.20 -16.26 -17.72
C ALA A 110 -22.71 -16.23 -17.47
N ARG A 111 -23.23 -15.23 -16.74
CA ARG A 111 -24.67 -15.04 -16.53
C ARG A 111 -25.42 -14.74 -17.82
N LEU A 112 -24.85 -13.92 -18.71
CA LEU A 112 -25.45 -13.63 -20.01
C LEU A 112 -25.51 -14.88 -20.89
N ASP A 113 -24.45 -15.68 -20.90
CA ASP A 113 -24.39 -16.92 -21.68
C ASP A 113 -25.39 -17.96 -21.16
N LEU A 114 -25.51 -18.11 -19.84
CA LEU A 114 -26.56 -18.93 -19.23
C LEU A 114 -27.96 -18.48 -19.67
N GLY A 115 -28.24 -17.17 -19.63
CA GLY A 115 -29.52 -16.63 -20.09
C GLY A 115 -29.81 -16.91 -21.57
N ARG A 116 -28.78 -16.92 -22.43
CA ARG A 116 -28.91 -17.30 -23.85
C ARG A 116 -29.25 -18.77 -24.00
N HIS A 117 -28.56 -19.65 -23.27
CA HIS A 117 -28.83 -21.09 -23.31
C HIS A 117 -30.22 -21.43 -22.78
N ASP A 118 -30.69 -20.76 -21.72
CA ASP A 118 -32.06 -20.94 -21.22
C ASP A 118 -33.11 -20.57 -22.27
N ALA A 119 -32.90 -19.47 -22.99
CA ALA A 119 -33.79 -19.04 -24.09
C ALA A 119 -33.77 -20.04 -25.27
N GLU A 120 -32.59 -20.55 -25.63
CA GLU A 120 -32.44 -21.57 -26.67
C GLU A 120 -33.15 -22.87 -26.28
N LEU A 121 -32.97 -23.35 -25.04
CA LEU A 121 -33.67 -24.52 -24.52
C LEU A 121 -35.19 -24.34 -24.53
N ALA A 122 -35.68 -23.16 -24.14
CA ALA A 122 -37.10 -22.85 -24.21
C ALA A 122 -37.65 -22.93 -25.64
N ARG A 123 -36.90 -22.39 -26.61
CA ARG A 123 -37.24 -22.47 -28.04
C ARG A 123 -37.28 -23.91 -28.53
N ILE A 124 -36.24 -24.70 -28.25
CA ILE A 124 -36.17 -26.12 -28.65
C ILE A 124 -37.34 -26.91 -28.07
N ARG A 125 -37.72 -26.66 -26.80
CA ARG A 125 -38.88 -27.29 -26.17
C ARG A 125 -40.19 -26.95 -26.90
N GLN A 126 -40.38 -25.69 -27.28
CA GLN A 126 -41.56 -25.28 -28.06
C GLN A 126 -41.60 -25.94 -29.45
N GLU A 127 -40.47 -25.98 -30.14
CA GLU A 127 -40.35 -26.65 -31.43
C GLU A 127 -40.68 -28.15 -31.31
N LEU A 128 -40.20 -28.82 -30.25
CA LEU A 128 -40.48 -30.22 -29.99
C LEU A 128 -41.98 -30.48 -29.74
N VAL A 129 -42.65 -29.66 -28.93
CA VAL A 129 -44.10 -29.74 -28.70
C VAL A 129 -44.87 -29.56 -30.01
N ARG A 130 -44.47 -28.59 -30.84
CA ARG A 130 -45.10 -28.37 -32.14
C ARG A 130 -44.94 -29.59 -33.06
N ARG A 131 -43.74 -30.16 -33.13
CA ARG A 131 -43.46 -31.36 -33.94
C ARG A 131 -44.27 -32.57 -33.47
N GLN A 132 -44.41 -32.75 -32.15
CA GLN A 132 -45.27 -33.80 -31.59
C GLN A 132 -46.72 -33.64 -32.01
N ALA A 133 -47.26 -32.42 -31.96
CA ALA A 133 -48.62 -32.12 -32.42
C ALA A 133 -48.79 -32.38 -33.93
N GLU A 134 -47.82 -31.99 -34.76
CA GLU A 134 -47.81 -32.25 -36.21
C GLU A 134 -47.83 -33.76 -36.51
N LEU A 135 -47.00 -34.54 -35.81
CA LEU A 135 -46.95 -36.01 -35.96
C LEU A 135 -48.29 -36.67 -35.58
N GLU A 136 -48.92 -36.23 -34.49
CA GLU A 136 -50.21 -36.76 -34.05
C GLU A 136 -51.32 -36.44 -35.06
N GLN A 137 -51.29 -35.27 -35.69
CA GLN A 137 -52.22 -34.95 -36.77
C GLN A 137 -52.02 -35.82 -38.01
N LEU A 138 -50.76 -36.01 -38.43
CA LEU A 138 -50.45 -36.89 -39.57
C LEU A 138 -50.91 -38.32 -39.32
N LYS A 139 -50.70 -38.84 -38.11
CA LYS A 139 -51.18 -40.16 -37.70
C LYS A 139 -52.71 -40.28 -37.83
N LYS A 140 -53.46 -39.29 -37.35
CA LYS A 140 -54.93 -39.26 -37.48
C LYS A 140 -55.39 -39.21 -38.94
N ILE A 141 -54.67 -38.49 -39.80
CA ILE A 141 -54.96 -38.44 -41.24
C ILE A 141 -54.72 -39.82 -41.88
N ASP A 142 -53.60 -40.46 -41.58
CA ASP A 142 -53.28 -41.79 -42.09
C ASP A 142 -54.31 -42.85 -41.67
N GLU A 143 -54.70 -42.86 -40.38
CA GLU A 143 -55.75 -43.74 -39.85
C GLU A 143 -57.10 -43.53 -40.57
N ARG A 144 -57.46 -42.28 -40.88
CA ARG A 144 -58.68 -41.97 -41.66
C ARG A 144 -58.59 -42.49 -43.09
N LEU A 145 -57.46 -42.29 -43.76
CA LEU A 145 -57.26 -42.72 -45.15
C LEU A 145 -57.24 -44.25 -45.28
N THR A 146 -56.59 -44.96 -44.34
CA THR A 146 -56.56 -46.42 -44.30
C THR A 146 -57.94 -47.00 -43.96
N GLY A 147 -58.68 -46.38 -43.03
CA GLY A 147 -60.05 -46.75 -42.71
C GLY A 147 -61.02 -46.56 -43.89
N GLN A 148 -60.90 -45.48 -44.66
CA GLN A 148 -61.71 -45.26 -45.87
C GLN A 148 -61.40 -46.29 -46.96
N ARG A 149 -60.12 -46.64 -47.16
CA ARG A 149 -59.71 -47.67 -48.13
C ARG A 149 -60.27 -49.05 -47.80
N ARG A 150 -60.38 -49.42 -46.52
CA ARG A 150 -60.96 -50.72 -46.11
C ARG A 150 -62.49 -50.81 -46.26
N ARG A 151 -63.18 -49.68 -46.43
CA ARG A 151 -64.64 -49.60 -46.57
C ARG A 151 -65.14 -49.53 -48.01
N ARG A 152 -64.23 -49.37 -48.97
CA ARG A 152 -64.51 -49.44 -50.42
C ARG A 152 -64.14 -50.83 -50.92
#